data_AF-A0A353M219-F1
#
_entry.id   AF-A0A353M219-F1
#
_cell.length_a   1.000
_cell.length_b   1.000
_cell.length_c   1.000
_cell.angle_alpha   90.00
_cell.angle_beta   90.00
_cell.angle_gamma   90.00
#
_symmetry.space_group_name_H-M   'P 1'
#
loop_
_entity.id
_entity.type
_entity.pdbx_description
1 polymer ?
#
loop_
_entity_poly.entity_id
_entity_poly.type
_entity_poly.pdbx_seq_one_letter_code
_entity_poly.pdbx_strand_id
1 'polypeptide(L)' 'MISGLVCVFRNRALAFKQATYNDEIREVFRNLLLEEMEVFDDFVKLGKVKGWLNLVRTYVP' A
#
# COMPACT_ATOMS: atom_id res chain seq x y z
N MET A 1 -10.30 9.57 0.07
CA MET A 1 -8.91 9.52 -0.43
C MET A 1 -8.21 8.21 -0.03
N ILE A 2 -8.09 7.89 1.26
CA ILE A 2 -7.44 6.64 1.75
C ILE A 2 -8.16 5.36 1.30
N SER A 3 -9.51 5.37 1.25
CA SER A 3 -10.32 4.24 0.74
C SER A 3 -10.02 3.90 -0.74
N GLY A 4 -9.73 4.91 -1.57
CA GLY A 4 -9.37 4.69 -2.97
C GLY A 4 -8.00 4.03 -3.12
N LEU A 5 -7.01 4.41 -2.30
CA LEU A 5 -5.69 3.79 -2.32
C LEU A 5 -5.75 2.30 -1.91
N VAL A 6 -6.56 1.99 -0.90
CA VAL A 6 -6.78 0.60 -0.46
C VAL A 6 -7.45 -0.25 -1.54
N CYS A 7 -8.36 0.31 -2.35
CA CYS A 7 -9.00 -0.46 -3.42
C CYS A 7 -8.03 -0.77 -4.57
N VAL A 8 -7.14 0.16 -4.91
CA VAL A 8 -6.13 -0.03 -5.96
C VAL A 8 -5.12 -1.11 -5.54
N PHE A 9 -4.62 -1.06 -4.29
CA PHE A 9 -3.71 -2.07 -3.76
C PHE A 9 -4.30 -3.48 -3.82
N ARG A 10 -5.58 -3.62 -3.43
CA ARG A 10 -6.30 -4.89 -3.50
C ARG A 10 -6.39 -5.42 -4.93
N ASN A 11 -6.73 -4.57 -5.89
CA ASN A 11 -6.87 -4.98 -7.29
C ASN A 11 -5.53 -5.40 -7.89
N ARG A 12 -4.44 -4.72 -7.55
CA ARG A 12 -3.07 -5.07 -7.99
C ARG A 12 -2.59 -6.39 -7.38
N ALA A 13 -2.88 -6.65 -6.11
CA ALA A 13 -2.57 -7.93 -5.46
C ALA A 13 -3.38 -9.10 -6.09
N LEU A 14 -4.64 -8.86 -6.45
CA LEU A 14 -5.47 -9.87 -7.14
C LEU A 14 -4.99 -10.12 -8.57
N ALA A 15 -4.53 -9.10 -9.28
CA ALA A 15 -3.94 -9.23 -10.61
C ALA A 15 -2.61 -10.00 -10.56
N PHE A 16 -1.76 -9.71 -9.55
CA PHE A 16 -0.52 -10.44 -9.30
C PHE A 16 -0.77 -11.95 -9.06
N LYS A 17 -1.79 -12.29 -8.27
CA LYS A 17 -2.18 -13.69 -8.02
C LYS A 17 -2.70 -14.41 -9.28
N GLN A 18 -3.33 -13.69 -10.20
CA GLN A 18 -3.86 -14.25 -11.44
C GLN A 18 -2.81 -14.35 -12.55
N ALA A 19 -1.78 -13.51 -12.51
CA ALA A 19 -0.65 -13.49 -13.45
C ALA A 19 0.36 -14.63 -13.21
N THR A 20 -0.10 -15.84 -12.92
CA THR A 20 0.75 -17.02 -12.65
C THR A 20 1.46 -17.55 -13.91
N TYR A 21 0.90 -17.27 -15.09
CA TYR A 21 1.37 -17.82 -16.37
C TYR A 21 2.42 -16.97 -17.09
N ASN A 22 2.58 -15.68 -16.75
CA ASN A 22 3.56 -14.83 -17.41
C ASN A 22 4.46 -14.13 -16.38
N ASP A 23 5.74 -14.50 -16.38
CA ASP A 23 6.74 -14.02 -15.42
C ASP A 23 7.06 -12.52 -15.57
N GLU A 24 7.02 -12.00 -16.80
CA GLU A 24 7.28 -10.58 -17.08
C GLU A 24 6.18 -9.69 -16.49
N ILE A 25 4.92 -10.07 -16.69
CA ILE A 25 3.77 -9.36 -16.11
C ILE A 25 3.80 -9.42 -14.58
N ARG A 26 4.28 -10.55 -14.03
CA ARG A 26 4.45 -10.74 -12.60
C ARG A 26 5.49 -9.77 -12.03
N GLU A 27 6.55 -9.46 -12.77
CA GLU A 27 7.56 -8.48 -12.36
C GLU A 27 7.03 -7.05 -12.37
N VAL A 28 6.29 -6.67 -13.40
CA VAL A 28 5.63 -5.37 -13.49
C VAL A 28 4.72 -5.13 -12.27
N PHE A 29 3.88 -6.10 -11.92
CA PHE A 29 3.01 -5.98 -10.75
C PHE A 29 3.77 -5.93 -9.42
N ARG A 30 4.93 -6.59 -9.29
CA ARG A 30 5.78 -6.45 -8.09
C ARG A 30 6.30 -5.03 -7.94
N ASN A 31 6.82 -4.44 -9.02
CA ASN A 31 7.37 -3.10 -9.00
C ASN A 31 6.29 -2.06 -8.67
N LEU A 32 5.10 -2.19 -9.27
CA LEU A 32 3.94 -1.36 -8.96
C LEU A 32 3.48 -1.47 -7.50
N LEU A 33 3.54 -2.66 -6.90
CA LEU A 33 3.19 -2.86 -5.49
C LEU A 33 4.22 -2.24 -4.55
N LEU A 34 5.51 -2.33 -4.87
CA LEU A 34 6.57 -1.71 -4.08
C LEU A 34 6.45 -0.18 -4.07
N GLU A 35 6.23 0.41 -5.24
CA GLU A 35 6.04 1.86 -5.37
C GLU A 35 4.80 2.34 -4.59
N GLU A 36 3.71 1.57 -4.59
CA GLU A 36 2.53 1.89 -3.75
C GLU A 36 2.83 1.86 -2.26
N MET A 37 3.69 0.95 -1.79
CA MET A 37 4.05 0.87 -0.38
C MET A 37 4.89 2.07 0.05
N GLU A 38 5.80 2.55 -0.80
CA GLU A 38 6.59 3.76 -0.53
C GLU A 38 5.70 5.00 -0.44
N VAL A 39 4.78 5.18 -1.40
CA VAL A 39 3.81 6.28 -1.37
C VAL A 39 2.93 6.21 -0.12
N PHE A 40 2.55 5.01 0.32
CA PHE A 40 1.78 4.84 1.54
C PHE A 40 2.59 5.22 2.79
N ASP A 41 3.86 4.82 2.88
CA ASP A 41 4.73 5.18 4.00
C ASP A 41 4.92 6.69 4.11
N ASP A 42 5.13 7.37 2.99
CA ASP A 42 5.22 8.83 2.95
C ASP A 42 3.88 9.50 3.30
N PHE A 43 2.76 8.94 2.86
CA PHE A 43 1.44 9.41 3.27
C PHE A 43 1.22 9.25 4.79
N VAL A 44 1.69 8.16 5.39
CA VAL A 44 1.63 7.93 6.84
C VAL A 44 2.53 8.92 7.58
N LYS A 45 3.75 9.19 7.09
CA LYS A 45 4.64 10.23 7.66
C LYS A 45 3.98 11.60 7.62
N LEU A 46 3.37 11.97 6.49
CA LEU A 46 2.62 13.21 6.36
C LEU A 46 1.41 13.25 7.31
N GLY A 47 0.69 12.13 7.45
CA GLY A 47 -0.43 11.98 8.38
C GLY A 47 -0.02 12.13 9.85
N LYS A 48 1.18 11.67 10.22
CA LYS A 48 1.78 11.89 11.55
C LYS A 48 2.17 13.35 11.77
N VAL A 49 2.86 13.96 10.80
CA VAL A 49 3.32 15.37 10.89
C VAL A 49 2.15 16.35 10.95
N LYS A 50 1.09 16.09 10.18
CA LYS A 50 -0.12 16.94 10.19
C LYS A 50 -1.08 16.64 11.36
N GLY A 51 -0.80 15.61 12.18
CA GLY A 51 -1.65 15.23 13.32
C GLY A 51 -3.00 14.62 12.92
N TRP A 52 -3.15 14.14 11.68
CA TRP A 52 -4.39 13.52 11.18
C TRP A 52 -4.61 12.11 11.74
N LEU A 53 -3.53 11.46 12.14
CA LEU A 53 -3.55 10.19 12.85
C LEU A 53 -3.40 10.51 14.35
N ASN A 54 -4.52 10.56 15.08
CA ASN A 54 -4.45 10.59 16.54
C ASN A 54 -3.68 9.34 16.98
N LEU A 55 -2.58 9.54 17.72
CA LEU A 55 -1.71 8.45 18.18
C LEU A 55 -2.60 7.38 18.83
N VAL A 56 -2.68 6.19 18.21
CA VAL A 56 -3.27 5.03 18.87
C VAL A 56 -2.48 4.87 20.15
N ARG A 57 -3.15 5.03 21.30
CA ARG A 57 -2.50 4.88 22.60
C ARG A 57 -1.81 3.52 22.61
N THR A 58 -0.48 3.54 22.65
CA THR A 58 0.32 2.35 22.86
C THR A 58 -0.13 1.77 24.20
N TYR A 59 -0.72 0.58 24.17
CA TYR A 59 -0.90 -0.20 25.40
C TYR A 59 0.51 -0.55 25.88
N VAL A 60 0.96 0.21 26.88
CA VAL A 60 2.11 -0.16 27.70
C VAL A 60 1.69 -1.42 28.46
N PRO A 61 2.52 -2.49 28.51
CA PRO A 61 2.16 -3.74 29.17
C PRO A 61 1.84 -3.56 30.65
#